data_AF-A0A372MGF8-F1
#
_entry.id   AF-A0A372MGF8-F1
#
_cell.length_a   1.000
_cell.length_b   1.000
_cell.length_c   1.000
_cell.angle_alpha   90.00
_cell.angle_beta   90.00
_cell.angle_gamma   90.00
#
_symmetry.space_group_name_H-M   'P 1'
#
loop_
_entity.id
_entity.type
_entity.pdbx_description
1 polymer ?
#
loop_
_entity_poly.entity_id
_entity_poly.type
_entity_poly.pdbx_seq_one_letter_code
_entity_poly.pdbx_strand_id
1 'polypeptide(L)'
;MEIPAAIKKACDVVSSHYGALEEYFDDYIIDNESTLKLVQSFVDSLIELVSDAEVYVEAQATQYADALILTNPKAIRRIHSANVDTLSGELLDTLTAWEENPGFFCFFTIQERICKDFFAIEDCITGNTYKLYSPSLQDLQEKRESRNVHYLALMMNNGECLQASGTLHYTHYSSSDIDFLCNTFDATTFSSSGLTGLLLRHPTAMYYLDFQIPGNELVHNGHTLVLFYTSVPRLSYTFDPDYWTIDNRGKVASYGLERSSDAMRSAYPDETFWNDIAMAGMRVFKMEKHWVVLALYSQAFEALLTILGLSRDTEPVSVALSLVLHLQKHAKRLPWTPFSLLPEEEMHQESNQEMDMTALNTFFGKYSEAYNNGKPFDLISEARKLGIDEDLAKDLIEQMQKKRESRDYQVPEAEVKYRLEGWPVPPPAERDVFGDGILSSELFLILDSDETDDAFNVLSGNQWKEEIEEMGLFFFLQDAFSEEFYDDGVTILNTFLWILLHLSEQKVLVRSIALEIFCLFPFLNDFYEFEDFVERFSEKVYKLFCRTSLCTITHRVKREERKRGLYTVQASSFLKSIISPIG
;
A
#
# COMPACT_ATOMS: atom_id res chain seq x y z
N MET A 1 -4.70 -25.33 -7.97
CA MET A 1 -6.14 -25.66 -7.98
C MET A 1 -6.91 -24.74 -8.93
N GLU A 2 -7.52 -25.25 -10.02
CA GLU A 2 -8.41 -24.45 -10.87
C GLU A 2 -9.68 -23.98 -10.13
N ILE A 3 -10.23 -22.82 -10.53
CA ILE A 3 -11.55 -22.37 -10.07
C ILE A 3 -12.59 -23.43 -10.48
N PRO A 4 -13.43 -23.93 -9.55
CA PRO A 4 -14.49 -24.86 -9.90
C PRO A 4 -15.36 -24.31 -11.04
N ALA A 5 -15.59 -25.10 -12.09
CA ALA A 5 -16.29 -24.66 -13.29
C ALA A 5 -17.68 -24.04 -13.03
N ALA A 6 -18.35 -24.46 -11.95
CA ALA A 6 -19.61 -23.88 -11.49
C ALA A 6 -19.45 -22.43 -11.01
N ILE A 7 -18.39 -22.12 -10.26
CA ILE A 7 -18.06 -20.78 -9.78
C ILE A 7 -17.69 -19.88 -10.96
N LYS A 8 -16.81 -20.34 -11.85
CA LYS A 8 -16.42 -19.57 -13.03
C LYS A 8 -17.64 -19.20 -13.89
N LYS A 9 -18.52 -20.16 -14.15
CA LYS A 9 -19.77 -19.92 -14.89
C LYS A 9 -20.68 -18.92 -14.16
N ALA A 10 -20.82 -19.01 -12.84
CA ALA A 10 -21.63 -18.05 -12.07
C ALA A 10 -21.04 -16.64 -12.15
N CYS A 11 -19.71 -16.51 -12.04
CA CYS A 11 -19.02 -15.24 -12.14
C CYS A 11 -19.15 -14.59 -13.53
N ASP A 12 -18.95 -15.38 -14.60
CA ASP A 12 -19.08 -14.92 -15.99
C ASP A 12 -20.51 -14.40 -16.28
N VAL A 13 -21.52 -15.11 -15.77
CA VAL A 13 -22.93 -14.72 -15.89
C VAL A 13 -23.19 -13.39 -15.18
N VAL A 14 -22.73 -13.23 -13.94
CA VAL A 14 -22.93 -11.98 -13.19
C VAL A 14 -22.23 -10.79 -13.85
N SER A 15 -20.98 -10.95 -14.31
CA SER A 15 -20.27 -9.88 -15.02
C SER A 15 -20.95 -9.51 -16.34
N SER A 16 -21.41 -10.51 -17.11
CA SER A 16 -22.19 -10.29 -18.32
C SER A 16 -23.51 -9.57 -18.05
N HIS A 17 -24.22 -9.96 -16.99
CA HIS A 17 -25.52 -9.39 -16.66
C HIS A 17 -25.41 -7.99 -16.08
N TYR A 18 -24.35 -7.70 -15.31
CA TYR A 18 -24.04 -6.35 -14.85
C TYR A 18 -23.91 -5.39 -16.03
N GLY A 19 -23.04 -5.70 -17.00
CA GLY A 19 -22.86 -4.85 -18.18
C GLY A 19 -24.11 -4.73 -19.05
N ALA A 20 -25.00 -5.73 -19.04
CA ALA A 20 -26.29 -5.66 -19.73
C ALA A 20 -27.35 -4.83 -18.98
N LEU A 21 -27.16 -4.59 -17.67
CA LEU A 21 -28.09 -3.85 -16.81
C LEU A 21 -27.65 -2.40 -16.56
N GLU A 22 -26.40 -2.05 -16.89
CA GLU A 22 -25.81 -0.72 -16.66
C GLU A 22 -26.64 0.43 -17.24
N GLU A 23 -27.12 0.32 -18.48
CA GLU A 23 -27.99 1.34 -19.10
C GLU A 23 -29.30 1.54 -18.30
N TYR A 24 -29.85 0.48 -17.71
CA TYR A 24 -31.06 0.58 -16.88
C TYR A 24 -30.79 1.19 -15.50
N PHE A 25 -29.54 1.10 -15.03
CA PHE A 25 -29.10 1.78 -13.81
C PHE A 25 -29.02 3.27 -14.06
N ASP A 26 -28.39 3.68 -15.18
CA ASP A 26 -28.32 5.07 -15.60
C ASP A 26 -29.72 5.69 -15.77
N ASP A 27 -30.62 5.00 -16.47
CA ASP A 27 -32.01 5.43 -16.64
C ASP A 27 -32.70 5.63 -15.27
N TYR A 28 -32.52 4.68 -14.34
CA TYR A 28 -33.08 4.81 -12.99
C TYR A 28 -32.55 6.03 -12.24
N ILE A 29 -31.24 6.32 -12.33
CA ILE A 29 -30.64 7.49 -11.70
C ILE A 29 -31.19 8.77 -12.31
N ILE A 30 -31.22 8.86 -13.65
CA ILE A 30 -31.67 10.04 -14.39
C ILE A 30 -33.15 10.35 -14.11
N ASP A 31 -34.01 9.32 -14.12
CA ASP A 31 -35.45 9.47 -13.89
C ASP A 31 -35.80 9.73 -12.42
N ASN A 32 -34.90 9.41 -11.49
CA ASN A 32 -35.08 9.64 -10.07
C ASN A 32 -34.35 10.90 -9.59
N GLU A 33 -35.05 12.04 -9.68
CA GLU A 33 -34.51 13.38 -9.31
C GLU A 33 -33.83 13.42 -7.93
N SER A 34 -34.33 12.65 -6.95
CA SER A 34 -33.72 12.60 -5.62
C SER A 34 -32.36 11.89 -5.61
N THR A 35 -32.21 10.85 -6.42
CA THR A 35 -30.98 10.06 -6.51
C THR A 35 -29.95 10.80 -7.37
N LEU A 36 -30.38 11.39 -8.49
CA LEU A 36 -29.55 12.26 -9.31
C LEU A 36 -28.93 13.41 -8.50
N LYS A 37 -29.72 14.07 -7.64
CA LYS A 37 -29.21 15.14 -6.76
C LYS A 37 -28.17 14.66 -5.76
N LEU A 38 -28.28 13.42 -5.26
CA LEU A 38 -27.28 12.84 -4.37
C LEU A 38 -25.96 12.64 -5.10
N VAL A 39 -26.00 12.07 -6.31
CA VAL A 39 -24.80 11.86 -7.14
C VAL A 39 -24.16 13.20 -7.50
N GLN A 40 -24.95 14.18 -7.95
CA GLN A 40 -24.45 15.53 -8.25
C GLN A 40 -23.80 16.20 -7.03
N SER A 41 -24.45 16.15 -5.87
CA SER A 41 -23.90 16.72 -4.63
C SER A 41 -22.59 16.03 -4.21
N PHE A 42 -22.46 14.73 -4.48
CA PHE A 42 -21.23 13.99 -4.22
C PHE A 42 -20.10 14.44 -5.16
N VAL A 43 -20.39 14.54 -6.47
CA VAL A 43 -19.44 15.04 -7.48
C VAL A 43 -18.97 16.45 -7.14
N ASP A 44 -19.88 17.37 -6.82
CA ASP A 44 -19.53 18.74 -6.43
C ASP A 44 -18.60 18.74 -5.21
N SER A 45 -18.88 17.89 -4.21
CA SER A 45 -18.04 17.77 -3.01
C SER A 45 -16.67 17.17 -3.31
N LEU A 46 -16.57 16.23 -4.25
CA LEU A 46 -15.29 15.65 -4.64
C LEU A 46 -14.43 16.63 -5.43
N ILE A 47 -15.01 17.39 -6.35
CA ILE A 47 -14.28 18.40 -7.14
C ILE A 47 -13.64 19.47 -6.23
N GLU A 48 -14.26 19.79 -5.10
CA GLU A 48 -13.65 20.68 -4.10
C GLU A 48 -12.46 20.04 -3.34
N LEU A 49 -12.37 18.71 -3.31
CA LEU A 49 -11.34 17.96 -2.59
C LEU A 49 -10.15 17.58 -3.47
N VAL A 50 -10.36 17.27 -4.75
CA VAL A 50 -9.31 16.83 -5.68
C VAL A 50 -8.96 17.90 -6.73
N SER A 51 -7.67 18.11 -6.98
CA SER A 51 -7.20 18.97 -8.08
C SER A 51 -6.88 18.12 -9.31
N ASP A 52 -7.43 18.48 -10.48
CA ASP A 52 -7.13 17.89 -11.79
C ASP A 52 -7.21 16.35 -11.87
N ALA A 53 -8.32 15.77 -11.40
CA ALA A 53 -8.54 14.31 -11.36
C ALA A 53 -9.91 13.87 -11.93
N GLU A 54 -10.25 14.33 -13.15
CA GLU A 54 -11.56 14.07 -13.79
C GLU A 54 -11.90 12.56 -13.85
N VAL A 55 -10.95 11.73 -14.29
CA VAL A 55 -11.12 10.27 -14.38
C VAL A 55 -11.44 9.64 -13.01
N TYR A 56 -10.79 10.13 -11.95
CA TYR A 56 -11.05 9.66 -10.59
C TYR A 56 -12.45 10.07 -10.12
N VAL A 57 -12.84 11.33 -10.35
CA VAL A 57 -14.17 11.83 -9.97
C VAL A 57 -15.27 11.04 -10.69
N GLU A 58 -15.10 10.76 -11.98
CA GLU A 58 -16.03 9.96 -12.77
C GLU A 58 -16.15 8.53 -12.21
N ALA A 59 -15.01 7.85 -11.99
CA ALA A 59 -15.00 6.49 -11.44
C ALA A 59 -15.69 6.41 -10.06
N GLN A 60 -15.46 7.40 -9.19
CA GLN A 60 -16.13 7.48 -7.89
C GLN A 60 -17.64 7.75 -8.03
N ALA A 61 -18.03 8.64 -8.96
CA ALA A 61 -19.43 8.96 -9.19
C ALA A 61 -20.22 7.75 -9.68
N THR A 62 -19.67 6.99 -10.63
CA THR A 62 -20.25 5.74 -11.12
C THR A 62 -20.38 4.72 -9.99
N GLN A 63 -19.29 4.50 -9.23
CA GLN A 63 -19.32 3.60 -8.06
C GLN A 63 -20.44 3.95 -7.07
N TYR A 64 -20.63 5.24 -6.80
CA TYR A 64 -21.64 5.72 -5.86
C TYR A 64 -23.06 5.58 -6.43
N ALA A 65 -23.25 5.85 -7.73
CA ALA A 65 -24.51 5.63 -8.41
C ALA A 65 -24.93 4.15 -8.38
N ASP A 66 -24.00 3.25 -8.70
CA ASP A 66 -24.19 1.81 -8.62
C ASP A 66 -24.51 1.36 -7.19
N ALA A 67 -23.79 1.89 -6.19
CA ALA A 67 -24.05 1.59 -4.79
C ALA A 67 -25.47 2.01 -4.36
N LEU A 68 -26.00 3.15 -4.82
CA LEU A 68 -27.36 3.62 -4.48
C LEU A 68 -28.45 2.66 -5.00
N ILE A 69 -28.15 1.88 -6.03
CA ILE A 69 -29.05 0.88 -6.62
C ILE A 69 -28.81 -0.49 -6.00
N LEU A 70 -27.59 -1.02 -6.12
CA LEU A 70 -27.25 -2.40 -5.81
C LEU A 70 -27.35 -2.73 -4.31
N THR A 71 -27.20 -1.73 -3.45
CA THR A 71 -27.37 -1.90 -2.00
C THR A 71 -28.83 -1.73 -1.54
N ASN A 72 -29.75 -1.38 -2.46
CA ASN A 72 -31.12 -1.00 -2.16
C ASN A 72 -32.13 -1.91 -2.88
N PRO A 73 -32.67 -2.92 -2.18
CA PRO A 73 -33.67 -3.85 -2.74
C PRO A 73 -34.88 -3.16 -3.37
N LYS A 74 -35.28 -1.97 -2.87
CA LYS A 74 -36.41 -1.23 -3.46
C LYS A 74 -36.07 -0.61 -4.81
N ALA A 75 -34.83 -0.18 -5.01
CA ALA A 75 -34.36 0.32 -6.30
C ALA A 75 -34.32 -0.83 -7.31
N ILE A 76 -33.69 -1.94 -6.94
CA ILE A 76 -33.62 -3.17 -7.75
C ILE A 76 -35.02 -3.64 -8.16
N ARG A 77 -35.97 -3.73 -7.21
CA ARG A 77 -37.36 -4.13 -7.50
C ARG A 77 -38.06 -3.19 -8.48
N ARG A 78 -37.77 -1.88 -8.42
CA ARG A 78 -38.36 -0.90 -9.34
C ARG A 78 -37.82 -1.10 -10.75
N ILE A 79 -36.51 -1.28 -10.90
CA ILE A 79 -35.87 -1.57 -12.19
C ILE A 79 -36.44 -2.86 -12.77
N HIS A 80 -36.52 -3.91 -11.96
CA HIS A 80 -37.15 -5.18 -12.34
C HIS A 80 -38.59 -4.96 -12.83
N SER A 81 -39.43 -4.29 -12.03
CA SER A 81 -40.86 -4.10 -12.34
C SER A 81 -41.13 -3.22 -13.56
N ALA A 82 -40.27 -2.23 -13.81
CA ALA A 82 -40.40 -1.33 -14.96
C ALA A 82 -40.02 -2.00 -16.29
N ASN A 83 -39.22 -3.08 -16.24
CA ASN A 83 -38.58 -3.68 -17.41
C ASN A 83 -38.93 -5.17 -17.61
N VAL A 84 -40.02 -5.65 -17.01
CA VAL A 84 -40.48 -7.05 -17.13
C VAL A 84 -40.72 -7.47 -18.59
N ASP A 85 -41.17 -6.54 -19.43
CA ASP A 85 -41.49 -6.81 -20.84
C ASP A 85 -40.29 -6.63 -21.79
N THR A 86 -39.19 -6.04 -21.32
CA THR A 86 -38.01 -5.68 -22.13
C THR A 86 -36.77 -6.53 -21.82
N LEU A 87 -36.56 -6.88 -20.56
CA LEU A 87 -35.43 -7.71 -20.14
C LEU A 87 -35.67 -9.19 -20.44
N SER A 88 -34.56 -9.93 -20.66
CA SER A 88 -34.62 -11.38 -20.73
C SER A 88 -34.98 -11.99 -19.37
N GLY A 89 -35.51 -13.21 -19.35
CA GLY A 89 -35.79 -13.93 -18.11
C GLY A 89 -34.55 -14.07 -17.22
N GLU A 90 -33.37 -14.30 -17.80
CA GLU A 90 -32.11 -14.44 -17.07
C GLU A 90 -31.68 -13.14 -16.35
N LEU A 91 -31.92 -11.97 -16.95
CA LEU A 91 -31.64 -10.67 -16.33
C LEU A 91 -32.64 -10.35 -15.22
N LEU A 92 -33.92 -10.71 -15.40
CA LEU A 92 -34.95 -10.57 -14.36
C LEU A 92 -34.66 -11.49 -13.15
N ASP A 93 -34.24 -12.72 -13.40
CA ASP A 93 -33.81 -13.66 -12.35
C ASP A 93 -32.60 -13.11 -11.58
N THR A 94 -31.67 -12.46 -12.28
CA THR A 94 -30.49 -11.81 -11.67
C THR A 94 -30.89 -10.64 -10.77
N LEU A 95 -31.76 -9.75 -11.24
CA LEU A 95 -32.31 -8.66 -10.41
C LEU A 95 -33.05 -9.21 -9.18
N THR A 96 -33.77 -10.32 -9.32
CA THR A 96 -34.44 -10.98 -8.19
C THR A 96 -33.41 -11.48 -7.17
N ALA A 97 -32.34 -12.14 -7.62
CA ALA A 97 -31.28 -12.63 -6.74
C ALA A 97 -30.56 -11.49 -5.99
N TRP A 98 -30.29 -10.37 -6.67
CA TRP A 98 -29.70 -9.17 -6.04
C TRP A 98 -30.68 -8.42 -5.14
N GLU A 99 -31.98 -8.49 -5.40
CA GLU A 99 -32.98 -7.96 -4.46
C GLU A 99 -32.97 -8.74 -3.13
N GLU A 100 -32.85 -10.07 -3.21
CA GLU A 100 -32.77 -10.94 -2.03
C GLU A 100 -31.43 -10.83 -1.30
N ASN A 101 -30.34 -10.60 -2.04
CA ASN A 101 -28.98 -10.47 -1.54
C ASN A 101 -28.34 -9.17 -2.06
N PRO A 102 -28.74 -8.01 -1.55
CA PRO A 102 -28.23 -6.73 -2.02
C PRO A 102 -26.73 -6.62 -1.78
N GLY A 103 -26.08 -5.83 -2.63
CA GLY A 103 -24.67 -5.53 -2.51
C GLY A 103 -24.34 -4.78 -1.23
N PHE A 104 -23.07 -4.83 -0.84
CA PHE A 104 -22.57 -4.14 0.35
C PHE A 104 -21.11 -3.75 0.17
N PHE A 105 -20.69 -2.66 0.79
CA PHE A 105 -19.28 -2.31 0.89
C PHE A 105 -18.58 -3.20 1.90
N CYS A 106 -17.46 -3.78 1.48
CA CYS A 106 -16.60 -4.65 2.29
C CYS A 106 -15.21 -4.03 2.37
N PHE A 107 -14.73 -3.80 3.60
CA PHE A 107 -13.34 -3.45 3.86
C PHE A 107 -12.60 -4.71 4.31
N PHE A 108 -11.65 -5.19 3.51
CA PHE A 108 -11.12 -6.55 3.67
C PHE A 108 -9.61 -6.66 3.50
N THR A 109 -9.06 -7.76 4.01
CA THR A 109 -7.70 -8.21 3.72
C THR A 109 -7.73 -9.58 3.04
N ILE A 110 -6.68 -9.91 2.29
CA ILE A 110 -6.53 -11.23 1.66
C ILE A 110 -5.94 -12.18 2.70
N GLN A 111 -6.65 -13.27 2.99
CA GLN A 111 -6.18 -14.34 3.85
C GLN A 111 -5.39 -15.39 3.06
N GLU A 112 -5.86 -15.71 1.85
CA GLU A 112 -5.23 -16.70 0.99
C GLU A 112 -5.54 -16.41 -0.47
N ARG A 113 -4.53 -16.49 -1.34
CA ARG A 113 -4.72 -16.58 -2.78
C ARG A 113 -4.91 -18.05 -3.15
N ILE A 114 -6.15 -18.45 -3.43
CA ILE A 114 -6.52 -19.84 -3.69
C ILE A 114 -6.01 -20.26 -5.08
N CYS A 115 -6.26 -19.41 -6.08
CA CYS A 115 -5.69 -19.50 -7.44
C CYS A 115 -5.84 -18.14 -8.15
N LYS A 116 -5.52 -18.07 -9.45
CA LYS A 116 -5.65 -16.84 -10.25
C LYS A 116 -7.08 -16.29 -10.15
N ASP A 117 -7.21 -15.00 -9.89
CA ASP A 117 -8.47 -14.25 -9.74
C ASP A 117 -9.36 -14.69 -8.56
N PHE A 118 -8.97 -15.67 -7.73
CA PHE A 118 -9.81 -16.24 -6.69
C PHE A 118 -9.14 -16.28 -5.31
N PHE A 119 -9.78 -15.62 -4.34
CA PHE A 119 -9.20 -15.29 -3.04
C PHE A 119 -10.11 -15.71 -1.89
N ALA A 120 -9.52 -16.10 -0.76
CA ALA A 120 -10.17 -16.05 0.54
C ALA A 120 -9.86 -14.70 1.18
N ILE A 121 -10.91 -13.99 1.60
CA ILE A 121 -10.81 -12.66 2.20
C ILE A 121 -11.49 -12.63 3.56
N GLU A 122 -11.06 -11.73 4.42
CA GLU A 122 -11.71 -11.43 5.71
C GLU A 122 -12.17 -9.97 5.72
N ASP A 123 -13.45 -9.75 5.98
CA ASP A 123 -14.00 -8.42 6.29
C ASP A 123 -13.46 -7.95 7.64
N CYS A 124 -12.63 -6.91 7.63
CA CYS A 124 -11.93 -6.44 8.80
C CYS A 124 -12.81 -5.68 9.80
N ILE A 125 -14.08 -5.39 9.44
CA ILE A 125 -15.07 -4.78 10.34
C ILE A 125 -15.93 -5.86 11.00
N THR A 126 -16.39 -6.85 10.23
CA THR A 126 -17.32 -7.87 10.76
C THR A 126 -16.63 -9.16 11.21
N GLY A 127 -15.39 -9.41 10.78
CA GLY A 127 -14.65 -10.66 10.98
C GLY A 127 -15.17 -11.82 10.12
N ASN A 128 -16.11 -11.56 9.20
CA ASN A 128 -16.64 -12.59 8.33
C ASN A 128 -15.65 -12.93 7.22
N THR A 129 -15.51 -14.22 6.93
CA THR A 129 -14.66 -14.72 5.84
C THR A 129 -15.49 -15.00 4.60
N TYR A 130 -15.01 -14.59 3.43
CA TYR A 130 -15.66 -14.80 2.15
C TYR A 130 -14.70 -15.37 1.11
N LYS A 131 -15.26 -15.98 0.06
CA LYS A 131 -14.54 -16.22 -1.19
C LYS A 131 -14.85 -15.09 -2.14
N LEU A 132 -13.83 -14.55 -2.81
CA LEU A 132 -13.93 -13.45 -3.76
C LEU A 132 -13.35 -13.87 -5.09
N TYR A 133 -14.12 -13.72 -6.16
CA TYR A 133 -13.61 -13.74 -7.52
C TYR A 133 -13.44 -12.29 -8.01
N SER A 134 -12.21 -11.87 -8.31
CA SER A 134 -11.91 -10.53 -8.78
C SER A 134 -10.61 -10.50 -9.61
N PRO A 135 -10.72 -10.45 -10.95
CA PRO A 135 -9.57 -10.21 -11.82
C PRO A 135 -8.87 -8.87 -11.54
N SER A 136 -9.63 -7.82 -11.21
CA SER A 136 -9.03 -6.53 -10.85
C SER A 136 -8.19 -6.60 -9.57
N LEU A 137 -8.59 -7.42 -8.58
CA LEU A 137 -7.76 -7.67 -7.40
C LEU A 137 -6.49 -8.44 -7.76
N GLN A 138 -6.58 -9.38 -8.71
CA GLN A 138 -5.42 -10.07 -9.24
C GLN A 138 -4.41 -9.09 -9.87
N ASP A 139 -4.88 -8.17 -10.70
CA ASP A 139 -4.02 -7.13 -11.31
C ASP A 139 -3.38 -6.24 -10.24
N LEU A 140 -4.11 -5.91 -9.17
CA LEU A 140 -3.56 -5.16 -8.04
C LEU A 140 -2.55 -5.98 -7.21
N GLN A 141 -2.72 -7.30 -7.10
CA GLN A 141 -1.69 -8.15 -6.50
C GLN A 141 -0.40 -8.20 -7.31
N GLU A 142 -0.44 -7.85 -8.60
CA GLU A 142 0.78 -7.75 -9.39
C GLU A 142 1.54 -6.44 -9.15
N LYS A 143 0.94 -5.42 -8.53
CA LYS A 143 1.62 -4.14 -8.23
C LYS A 143 2.12 -4.07 -6.80
N ARG A 144 3.39 -3.69 -6.60
CA ARG A 144 4.03 -3.70 -5.26
C ARG A 144 3.28 -2.84 -4.25
N GLU A 145 2.83 -1.67 -4.64
CA GLU A 145 2.15 -0.69 -3.78
C GLU A 145 0.78 -1.15 -3.27
N SER A 146 0.18 -2.12 -3.95
CA SER A 146 -1.12 -2.68 -3.59
C SER A 146 -1.06 -4.14 -3.14
N ARG A 147 0.12 -4.66 -2.76
CA ARG A 147 0.27 -5.95 -2.08
C ARG A 147 0.25 -5.78 -0.56
N ASN A 148 -0.27 -6.77 0.17
CA ASN A 148 -0.28 -6.79 1.64
C ASN A 148 -0.93 -5.53 2.26
N VAL A 149 -1.97 -5.02 1.61
CA VAL A 149 -2.77 -3.88 2.05
C VAL A 149 -4.21 -4.31 2.32
N HIS A 150 -5.02 -3.41 2.86
CA HIS A 150 -6.45 -3.61 2.94
C HIS A 150 -7.13 -3.01 1.70
N TYR A 151 -8.30 -3.54 1.36
CA TYR A 151 -9.08 -3.13 0.20
C TYR A 151 -10.48 -2.72 0.61
N LEU A 152 -11.08 -1.82 -0.16
CA LEU A 152 -12.50 -1.51 -0.08
C LEU A 152 -13.13 -1.71 -1.46
N ALA A 153 -14.23 -2.47 -1.51
CA ALA A 153 -15.03 -2.60 -2.73
C ALA A 153 -16.51 -2.78 -2.41
N LEU A 154 -17.36 -2.41 -3.38
CA LEU A 154 -18.75 -2.85 -3.42
C LEU A 154 -18.78 -4.32 -3.85
N MET A 155 -19.36 -5.17 -3.01
CA MET A 155 -19.43 -6.61 -3.21
C MET A 155 -20.84 -7.02 -3.63
N MET A 156 -20.91 -7.87 -4.64
CA MET A 156 -22.12 -8.55 -5.08
C MET A 156 -22.01 -10.04 -4.78
N ASN A 157 -23.08 -10.63 -4.27
CA ASN A 157 -23.15 -12.07 -4.03
C ASN A 157 -23.79 -12.77 -5.25
N ASN A 158 -23.09 -13.74 -5.83
CA ASN A 158 -23.60 -14.54 -6.95
C ASN A 158 -24.17 -15.91 -6.55
N GLY A 159 -24.26 -16.19 -5.24
CA GLY A 159 -24.70 -17.46 -4.67
C GLY A 159 -23.56 -18.42 -4.33
N GLU A 160 -22.41 -18.29 -4.99
CA GLU A 160 -21.24 -19.17 -4.80
C GLU A 160 -20.05 -18.44 -4.16
N CYS A 161 -19.87 -17.16 -4.50
CA CYS A 161 -18.82 -16.29 -3.99
C CYS A 161 -19.22 -14.81 -4.12
N LEU A 162 -18.36 -13.92 -3.63
CA LEU A 162 -18.46 -12.49 -3.86
C LEU A 162 -17.76 -12.10 -5.17
N GLN A 163 -18.23 -11.03 -5.79
CA GLN A 163 -17.58 -10.32 -6.89
C GLN A 163 -17.51 -8.84 -6.58
N ALA A 164 -16.36 -8.22 -6.82
CA ALA A 164 -16.19 -6.78 -6.70
C ALA A 164 -16.86 -6.07 -7.90
N SER A 165 -17.56 -4.98 -7.64
CA SER A 165 -18.22 -4.13 -8.63
C SER A 165 -17.63 -2.72 -8.58
N GLY A 166 -17.19 -2.25 -9.75
CA GLY A 166 -16.55 -0.95 -9.97
C GLY A 166 -15.12 -0.84 -9.42
N THR A 167 -14.77 0.31 -8.83
CA THR A 167 -13.44 0.64 -8.33
C THR A 167 -13.07 -0.21 -7.12
N LEU A 168 -11.90 -0.85 -7.19
CA LEU A 168 -11.27 -1.49 -6.05
C LEU A 168 -10.27 -0.53 -5.41
N HIS A 169 -10.62 -0.04 -4.23
CA HIS A 169 -9.78 0.84 -3.43
C HIS A 169 -8.78 0.01 -2.64
N TYR A 170 -7.58 0.55 -2.38
CA TYR A 170 -6.58 -0.10 -1.54
C TYR A 170 -5.88 0.89 -0.62
N THR A 171 -5.47 0.44 0.56
CA THR A 171 -4.98 1.32 1.62
C THR A 171 -4.15 0.56 2.67
N HIS A 172 -3.06 1.18 3.14
CA HIS A 172 -2.29 0.70 4.29
C HIS A 172 -2.98 0.95 5.65
N TYR A 173 -4.16 1.58 5.67
CA TYR A 173 -4.91 1.79 6.91
C TYR A 173 -5.39 0.46 7.50
N SER A 174 -5.31 0.35 8.82
CA SER A 174 -5.78 -0.78 9.61
C SER A 174 -7.30 -0.75 9.82
N SER A 175 -7.87 -1.81 10.40
CA SER A 175 -9.28 -1.82 10.83
C SER A 175 -9.60 -0.68 11.81
N SER A 176 -8.69 -0.39 12.76
CA SER A 176 -8.83 0.71 13.72
C SER A 176 -8.89 2.09 13.05
N ASP A 177 -8.17 2.26 11.93
CA ASP A 177 -8.21 3.49 11.13
C ASP A 177 -9.56 3.69 10.43
N ILE A 178 -10.11 2.61 9.87
CA ILE A 178 -11.43 2.65 9.24
C ILE A 178 -12.53 2.91 10.27
N ASP A 179 -12.46 2.25 11.43
CA ASP A 179 -13.39 2.51 12.53
C ASP A 179 -13.31 3.98 12.97
N PHE A 180 -12.10 4.53 13.10
CA PHE A 180 -11.89 5.94 13.43
C PHE A 180 -12.47 6.88 12.36
N LEU A 181 -12.21 6.62 11.09
CA LEU A 181 -12.74 7.39 9.96
C LEU A 181 -14.27 7.38 9.98
N CYS A 182 -14.88 6.20 10.05
CA CYS A 182 -16.33 6.03 10.03
C CYS A 182 -17.00 6.73 11.21
N ASN A 183 -16.44 6.59 12.42
CA ASN A 183 -16.96 7.27 13.61
C ASN A 183 -16.80 8.79 13.56
N THR A 184 -15.75 9.30 12.90
CA THR A 184 -15.53 10.73 12.68
C THR A 184 -16.58 11.34 11.75
N PHE A 185 -17.03 10.59 10.74
CA PHE A 185 -18.08 11.04 9.84
C PHE A 185 -19.47 10.95 10.48
N ASP A 186 -19.86 9.77 10.96
CA ASP A 186 -21.17 9.54 11.58
C ASP A 186 -21.21 8.22 12.36
N ALA A 187 -20.76 8.27 13.62
CA ALA A 187 -20.81 7.13 14.53
C ALA A 187 -22.20 6.50 14.69
N THR A 188 -23.29 7.30 14.56
CA THR A 188 -24.65 6.77 14.70
C THR A 188 -25.03 5.92 13.50
N THR A 189 -24.81 6.44 12.29
CA THR A 189 -25.08 5.70 11.05
C THR A 189 -24.17 4.47 10.93
N PHE A 190 -22.89 4.59 11.31
CA PHE A 190 -21.95 3.46 11.29
C PHE A 190 -22.40 2.33 12.22
N SER A 191 -22.76 2.65 13.48
CA SER A 191 -23.27 1.65 14.42
C SER A 191 -24.60 1.02 13.99
N SER A 192 -25.50 1.77 13.35
CA SER A 192 -26.83 1.25 13.00
C SER A 192 -26.88 0.49 11.68
N SER A 193 -26.05 0.91 10.71
CA SER A 193 -26.17 0.51 9.31
C SER A 193 -24.84 0.04 8.70
N GLY A 194 -23.79 -0.05 9.51
CA GLY A 194 -22.46 -0.50 9.10
C GLY A 194 -21.77 0.43 8.11
N LEU A 195 -20.68 -0.06 7.52
CA LEU A 195 -19.89 0.66 6.53
C LEU A 195 -20.72 1.05 5.31
N THR A 196 -21.56 0.15 4.80
CA THR A 196 -22.41 0.40 3.64
C THR A 196 -23.34 1.60 3.87
N GLY A 197 -24.06 1.61 5.00
CA GLY A 197 -24.95 2.73 5.30
C GLY A 197 -24.21 4.05 5.51
N LEU A 198 -22.99 4.01 6.06
CA LEU A 198 -22.15 5.19 6.20
C LEU A 198 -21.70 5.74 4.84
N LEU A 199 -21.17 4.89 3.95
CA LEU A 199 -20.68 5.31 2.64
C LEU A 199 -21.80 5.79 1.71
N LEU A 200 -23.01 5.23 1.83
CA LEU A 200 -24.17 5.76 1.12
C LEU A 200 -24.60 7.16 1.60
N ARG A 201 -24.36 7.47 2.88
CA ARG A 201 -24.72 8.77 3.47
C ARG A 201 -23.60 9.80 3.32
N HIS A 202 -22.36 9.35 3.38
CA HIS A 202 -21.14 10.17 3.38
C HIS A 202 -20.12 9.60 2.38
N PRO A 203 -20.43 9.60 1.06
CA PRO A 203 -19.58 8.96 0.04
C PRO A 203 -18.18 9.59 -0.07
N THR A 204 -18.00 10.84 0.37
CA THR A 204 -16.69 11.50 0.46
C THR A 204 -15.74 10.85 1.45
N ALA A 205 -16.19 9.91 2.29
CA ALA A 205 -15.30 9.12 3.14
C ALA A 205 -14.34 8.25 2.32
N MET A 206 -14.74 7.76 1.13
CA MET A 206 -13.89 6.94 0.26
C MET A 206 -12.62 7.69 -0.16
N TYR A 207 -12.71 9.00 -0.42
CA TYR A 207 -11.57 9.85 -0.76
C TYR A 207 -10.47 9.83 0.31
N TYR A 208 -10.81 9.71 1.59
CA TYR A 208 -9.82 9.67 2.66
C TYR A 208 -9.06 8.35 2.72
N LEU A 209 -9.58 7.29 2.09
CA LEU A 209 -8.93 5.98 1.97
C LEU A 209 -7.90 5.97 0.85
N ASP A 210 -8.26 6.55 -0.29
CA ASP A 210 -7.45 6.56 -1.52
C ASP A 210 -6.28 7.52 -1.45
N PHE A 211 -6.44 8.65 -0.76
CA PHE A 211 -5.41 9.66 -0.66
C PHE A 211 -4.39 9.30 0.42
N GLN A 212 -3.60 8.26 0.15
CA GLN A 212 -2.39 7.93 0.89
C GLN A 212 -1.18 8.62 0.27
N ILE A 213 -0.16 8.88 1.09
CA ILE A 213 1.21 9.05 0.59
C ILE A 213 1.80 7.63 0.61
N PRO A 214 1.99 6.96 -0.54
CA PRO A 214 2.62 5.64 -0.55
C PRO A 214 3.98 5.71 0.15
N GLY A 215 4.23 4.76 1.05
CA GLY A 215 5.60 4.42 1.45
C GLY A 215 6.29 5.30 2.51
N ASN A 216 5.60 6.02 3.41
CA ASN A 216 6.26 6.52 4.62
C ASN A 216 5.35 6.46 5.85
N GLU A 217 5.40 5.32 6.55
CA GLU A 217 5.33 5.37 8.01
C GLU A 217 6.26 6.50 8.47
N LEU A 218 5.73 7.49 9.20
CA LEU A 218 6.54 8.59 9.69
C LEU A 218 7.45 8.02 10.78
N VAL A 219 8.67 7.62 10.44
CA VAL A 219 9.63 7.06 11.39
C VAL A 219 10.54 8.16 11.95
N HIS A 220 10.62 8.25 13.28
CA HIS A 220 11.57 9.12 13.97
C HIS A 220 12.30 8.35 15.07
N ASN A 221 13.64 8.42 15.09
CA ASN A 221 14.49 7.72 16.07
C ASN A 221 14.16 6.21 16.23
N GLY A 222 13.78 5.55 15.14
CA GLY A 222 13.41 4.12 15.14
C GLY A 222 11.98 3.83 15.59
N HIS A 223 11.16 4.85 15.89
CA HIS A 223 9.74 4.71 16.20
C HIS A 223 8.88 5.13 15.01
N THR A 224 8.00 4.24 14.56
CA THR A 224 6.88 4.60 13.68
C THR A 224 5.89 5.46 14.46
N LEU A 225 5.63 6.66 13.98
CA LEU A 225 4.69 7.59 14.58
C LEU A 225 3.24 7.20 14.23
N VAL A 226 2.50 6.81 15.26
CA VAL A 226 1.10 6.43 15.21
C VAL A 226 0.40 7.06 16.40
N LEU A 227 -0.80 7.62 16.19
CA LEU A 227 -1.53 8.26 17.27
C LEU A 227 -2.23 7.20 18.12
N PHE A 228 -1.82 7.09 19.38
CA PHE A 228 -2.51 6.29 20.39
C PHE A 228 -3.35 7.22 21.25
N TYR A 229 -4.64 6.92 21.42
CA TYR A 229 -5.49 7.68 22.32
C TYR A 229 -6.49 6.84 23.09
N THR A 230 -6.94 7.38 24.22
CA THR A 230 -8.07 6.85 24.98
C THR A 230 -8.91 7.96 25.58
N SER A 231 -10.13 7.64 25.98
CA SER A 231 -11.03 8.55 26.69
C SER A 231 -11.30 8.06 28.10
N VAL A 232 -11.06 8.91 29.10
CA VAL A 232 -11.32 8.60 30.51
C VAL A 232 -12.38 9.53 31.09
N PRO A 233 -13.33 9.03 31.92
CA PRO A 233 -14.42 9.86 32.43
C PRO A 233 -13.93 10.93 33.42
N ARG A 234 -12.83 10.66 34.13
CA ARG A 234 -12.24 11.56 35.13
C ARG A 234 -10.73 11.40 35.14
N LEU A 235 -10.04 12.52 35.35
CA LEU A 235 -8.59 12.56 35.54
C LEU A 235 -8.30 13.38 36.80
N SER A 236 -7.51 12.80 37.71
CA SER A 236 -7.08 13.45 38.94
C SER A 236 -5.58 13.73 38.87
N TYR A 237 -5.22 14.73 38.06
CA TYR A 237 -3.84 15.13 37.84
C TYR A 237 -3.73 16.66 37.88
N THR A 238 -2.61 17.18 38.38
CA THR A 238 -2.33 18.63 38.41
C THR A 238 -1.31 18.96 37.33
N PHE A 239 -1.75 19.71 36.32
CA PHE A 239 -0.90 20.18 35.23
C PHE A 239 -0.13 21.42 35.66
N ASP A 240 1.17 21.24 35.90
CA ASP A 240 2.09 22.30 36.27
C ASP A 240 2.58 23.06 35.02
N PRO A 241 2.35 24.39 34.92
CA PRO A 241 2.75 25.20 33.77
C PRO A 241 4.26 25.21 33.46
N ASP A 242 5.12 24.81 34.41
CA ASP A 242 6.56 24.72 34.17
C ASP A 242 6.93 23.54 33.25
N TYR A 243 6.04 22.54 33.14
CA TYR A 243 6.25 21.31 32.37
C TYR A 243 5.22 21.13 31.23
N TRP A 244 4.06 21.77 31.36
CA TRP A 244 2.93 21.62 30.43
C TRP A 244 2.55 22.95 29.78
N THR A 245 2.42 22.96 28.45
CA THR A 245 1.73 24.00 27.70
C THR A 245 0.22 23.87 27.94
N ILE A 246 -0.46 24.96 28.32
CA ILE A 246 -1.88 24.94 28.69
C ILE A 246 -2.67 25.93 27.83
N ASP A 247 -3.63 25.44 27.05
CA ASP A 247 -4.65 26.25 26.37
C ASP A 247 -6.02 25.99 27.02
N ASN A 248 -6.51 26.96 27.79
CA ASN A 248 -7.78 26.86 28.51
C ASN A 248 -8.85 27.72 27.86
N ARG A 249 -9.89 27.08 27.32
CA ARG A 249 -11.05 27.71 26.66
C ARG A 249 -12.33 27.55 27.49
N GLY A 250 -12.20 27.62 28.81
CA GLY A 250 -13.30 27.57 29.76
C GLY A 250 -13.68 26.14 30.18
N LYS A 251 -14.70 25.57 29.55
CA LYS A 251 -15.15 24.20 29.87
C LYS A 251 -14.25 23.11 29.29
N VAL A 252 -13.47 23.48 28.27
CA VAL A 252 -12.52 22.61 27.61
C VAL A 252 -11.12 23.19 27.73
N ALA A 253 -10.10 22.33 27.79
CA ALA A 253 -8.70 22.73 27.86
C ALA A 253 -7.80 21.69 27.17
N SER A 254 -6.64 22.11 26.66
CA SER A 254 -5.58 21.21 26.22
C SER A 254 -4.32 21.41 27.07
N TYR A 255 -3.57 20.31 27.21
CA TYR A 255 -2.33 20.23 27.95
C TYR A 255 -1.32 19.46 27.09
N GLY A 256 -0.21 20.08 26.73
CA GLY A 256 0.89 19.43 26.00
C GLY A 256 2.14 19.34 26.87
N LEU A 257 2.75 18.17 26.99
CA LEU A 257 3.96 18.00 27.80
C LEU A 257 5.20 18.46 27.03
N GLU A 258 5.88 19.48 27.53
CA GLU A 258 7.08 20.04 26.90
C GLU A 258 8.38 19.55 27.57
N ARG A 259 8.31 19.28 28.88
CA ARG A 259 9.47 18.93 29.71
C ARG A 259 9.07 17.96 30.82
N SER A 260 10.01 17.15 31.27
CA SER A 260 9.78 16.23 32.38
C SER A 260 10.25 16.79 33.72
N SER A 261 9.48 16.50 34.78
CA SER A 261 9.88 16.74 36.17
C SER A 261 10.59 15.52 36.77
N ASP A 262 11.30 15.70 37.88
CA ASP A 262 11.92 14.60 38.62
C ASP A 262 10.91 13.53 39.07
N ALA A 263 9.68 13.95 39.39
CA ALA A 263 8.60 13.04 39.75
C ALA A 263 8.14 12.20 38.56
N MET A 264 8.05 12.79 37.36
CA MET A 264 7.73 12.05 36.12
C MET A 264 8.85 11.05 35.78
N ARG A 265 10.12 11.48 35.85
CA ARG A 265 11.28 10.62 35.63
C ARG A 265 11.36 9.47 36.64
N SER A 266 10.95 9.73 37.88
CA SER A 266 10.84 8.68 38.91
C SER A 266 9.70 7.71 38.64
N ALA A 267 8.57 8.18 38.08
CA ALA A 267 7.43 7.35 37.73
C ALA A 267 7.69 6.46 36.50
N TYR A 268 8.48 6.95 35.55
CA TYR A 268 8.89 6.21 34.34
C TYR A 268 10.42 6.28 34.16
N PRO A 269 11.17 5.33 34.77
CA PRO A 269 12.63 5.39 34.87
C PRO A 269 13.33 4.84 33.61
N ASP A 270 13.08 5.47 32.47
CA ASP A 270 13.80 5.24 31.21
C ASP A 270 14.44 6.56 30.75
N GLU A 271 15.75 6.72 30.95
CA GLU A 271 16.46 7.95 30.57
C GLU A 271 16.49 8.19 29.06
N THR A 272 16.46 7.13 28.24
CA THR A 272 16.51 7.25 26.78
C THR A 272 15.23 7.85 26.23
N PHE A 273 14.10 7.46 26.81
CA PHE A 273 12.79 8.02 26.49
C PHE A 273 12.72 9.55 26.70
N TRP A 274 13.29 10.04 27.80
CA TRP A 274 13.20 11.47 28.15
C TRP A 274 14.08 12.40 27.31
N ASN A 275 14.95 11.87 26.46
CA ASN A 275 15.82 12.66 25.60
C ASN A 275 15.05 13.32 24.44
N ASP A 276 13.87 12.82 24.09
CA ASP A 276 13.08 13.28 22.94
C ASP A 276 11.58 13.41 23.26
N ILE A 277 11.28 14.18 24.31
CA ILE A 277 9.91 14.35 24.81
C ILE A 277 9.02 15.13 23.84
N ALA A 278 9.59 16.02 23.02
CA ALA A 278 8.83 16.82 22.05
C ALA A 278 8.16 15.91 21.01
N MET A 279 8.86 14.88 20.53
CA MET A 279 8.35 13.93 19.54
C MET A 279 7.37 12.90 20.13
N ALA A 280 7.34 12.74 21.46
CA ALA A 280 6.34 11.92 22.13
C ALA A 280 4.91 12.44 21.91
N GLY A 281 4.75 13.73 21.61
CA GLY A 281 3.47 14.36 21.32
C GLY A 281 2.41 14.12 22.41
N MET A 282 2.86 14.02 23.67
CA MET A 282 2.03 13.70 24.81
C MET A 282 1.04 14.82 25.10
N ARG A 283 -0.25 14.55 24.89
CA ARG A 283 -1.31 15.54 25.06
C ARG A 283 -2.47 14.99 25.87
N VAL A 284 -3.08 15.89 26.63
CA VAL A 284 -4.32 15.65 27.35
C VAL A 284 -5.32 16.73 27.01
N PHE A 285 -6.56 16.35 26.70
CA PHE A 285 -7.65 17.27 26.44
C PHE A 285 -8.74 17.06 27.48
N LYS A 286 -9.11 18.14 28.15
CA LYS A 286 -10.30 18.20 28.97
C LYS A 286 -11.50 18.52 28.08
N MET A 287 -12.44 17.59 28.00
CA MET A 287 -13.72 17.77 27.31
C MET A 287 -14.83 17.99 28.35
N GLU A 288 -16.02 18.42 27.91
CA GLU A 288 -17.11 18.74 28.85
C GLU A 288 -17.54 17.56 29.75
N LYS A 289 -17.40 16.33 29.24
CA LYS A 289 -17.90 15.09 29.89
C LYS A 289 -16.83 14.05 30.20
N HIS A 290 -15.63 14.21 29.64
CA HIS A 290 -14.55 13.22 29.72
C HIS A 290 -13.21 13.91 29.44
N TRP A 291 -12.14 13.15 29.48
CA TRP A 291 -10.79 13.57 29.11
C TRP A 291 -10.29 12.66 27.99
N VAL A 292 -9.55 13.22 27.04
CA VAL A 292 -8.85 12.45 26.00
C VAL A 292 -7.36 12.52 26.31
N VAL A 293 -6.70 11.37 26.31
CA VAL A 293 -5.26 11.25 26.53
C VAL A 293 -4.65 10.66 25.26
N LEU A 294 -3.58 11.24 24.73
CA LEU A 294 -2.93 10.74 23.52
C LEU A 294 -1.41 10.93 23.49
N ALA A 295 -0.74 10.12 22.67
CA ALA A 295 0.67 10.22 22.35
C ALA A 295 0.96 9.65 20.94
N LEU A 296 2.15 9.92 20.39
CA LEU A 296 2.50 9.58 19.00
C LEU A 296 3.24 8.25 18.81
N TYR A 297 3.43 7.47 19.86
CA TYR A 297 3.89 6.09 19.78
C TYR A 297 3.55 5.33 21.07
N SER A 298 3.54 4.00 21.00
CA SER A 298 3.08 3.14 22.10
C SER A 298 3.84 3.38 23.42
N GLN A 299 5.17 3.45 23.38
CA GLN A 299 5.98 3.70 24.59
C GLN A 299 5.66 5.07 25.24
N ALA A 300 5.47 6.12 24.44
CA ALA A 300 5.04 7.42 24.95
C ALA A 300 3.64 7.36 25.55
N PHE A 301 2.72 6.63 24.93
CA PHE A 301 1.37 6.48 25.47
C PHE A 301 1.40 5.78 26.84
N GLU A 302 2.16 4.71 26.97
CA GLU A 302 2.35 3.99 28.25
C GLU A 302 2.99 4.85 29.34
N ALA A 303 4.02 5.64 28.98
CA ALA A 303 4.64 6.60 29.88
C ALA A 303 3.62 7.66 30.34
N LEU A 304 2.78 8.16 29.42
CA LEU A 304 1.75 9.16 29.73
C LEU A 304 0.69 8.61 30.69
N LEU A 305 0.17 7.41 30.44
CA LEU A 305 -0.77 6.76 31.37
C LEU A 305 -0.16 6.59 32.77
N THR A 306 1.12 6.20 32.83
CA THR A 306 1.86 6.01 34.08
C THR A 306 2.00 7.34 34.85
N ILE A 307 2.38 8.43 34.17
CA ILE A 307 2.50 9.78 34.75
C ILE A 307 1.16 10.27 35.29
N LEU A 308 0.08 10.03 34.55
CA LEU A 308 -1.27 10.46 34.91
C LEU A 308 -1.94 9.58 35.98
N GLY A 309 -1.30 8.46 36.37
CA GLY A 309 -1.85 7.50 37.33
C GLY A 309 -3.10 6.77 36.81
N LEU A 310 -3.19 6.56 35.49
CA LEU A 310 -4.29 5.86 34.84
C LEU A 310 -4.00 4.35 34.74
N SER A 311 -5.05 3.52 34.79
CA SER A 311 -4.90 2.07 34.61
C SER A 311 -4.56 1.74 33.15
N ARG A 312 -3.75 0.70 32.95
CA ARG A 312 -3.43 0.13 31.64
C ARG A 312 -4.54 -0.76 31.07
N ASP A 313 -5.64 -0.96 31.80
CA ASP A 313 -6.74 -1.84 31.39
C ASP A 313 -7.59 -1.26 30.24
N THR A 314 -7.38 -0.01 29.83
CA THR A 314 -8.03 0.57 28.65
C THR A 314 -7.22 0.28 27.40
N GLU A 315 -7.74 -0.54 26.50
CA GLU A 315 -7.15 -0.71 25.17
C GLU A 315 -7.14 0.64 24.43
N PRO A 316 -5.96 1.13 24.00
CA PRO A 316 -5.88 2.37 23.23
C PRO A 316 -6.43 2.16 21.83
N VAL A 317 -7.06 3.20 21.30
CA VAL A 317 -7.30 3.31 19.87
C VAL A 317 -6.01 3.76 19.22
N SER A 318 -5.56 3.03 18.20
CA SER A 318 -4.37 3.34 17.40
C SER A 318 -4.80 3.82 16.03
N VAL A 319 -4.34 4.98 15.59
CA VAL A 319 -4.72 5.59 14.31
C VAL A 319 -3.51 6.16 13.60
N ALA A 320 -3.41 5.93 12.30
CA ALA A 320 -2.43 6.52 11.40
C ALA A 320 -2.46 8.05 11.52
N LEU A 321 -1.29 8.63 11.81
CA LEU A 321 -1.16 10.07 11.99
C LEU A 321 -1.55 10.84 10.70
N SER A 322 -1.22 10.28 9.53
CA SER A 322 -1.61 10.84 8.23
C SER A 322 -3.12 11.01 8.08
N LEU A 323 -3.90 10.00 8.46
CA LEU A 323 -5.36 10.04 8.44
C LEU A 323 -5.90 11.16 9.34
N VAL A 324 -5.39 11.23 10.58
CA VAL A 324 -5.80 12.25 11.55
C VAL A 324 -5.51 13.66 11.03
N LEU A 325 -4.31 13.89 10.49
CA LEU A 325 -3.91 15.19 9.95
C LEU A 325 -4.74 15.56 8.71
N HIS A 326 -5.05 14.59 7.85
CA HIS A 326 -5.89 14.82 6.67
C HIS A 326 -7.33 15.18 7.06
N LEU A 327 -7.91 14.47 8.03
CA LEU A 327 -9.23 14.79 8.58
C LEU A 327 -9.25 16.18 9.26
N GLN A 328 -8.19 16.53 10.01
CA GLN A 328 -8.07 17.84 10.64
C GLN A 328 -7.99 18.98 9.60
N LYS A 329 -7.20 18.80 8.53
CA LYS A 329 -7.06 19.77 7.42
C LYS A 329 -8.41 20.10 6.79
N HIS A 330 -9.31 19.12 6.70
CA HIS A 330 -10.67 19.29 6.19
C HIS A 330 -11.71 19.58 7.28
N ALA A 331 -11.25 20.08 8.43
CA ALA A 331 -12.06 20.52 9.57
C ALA A 331 -13.08 19.48 10.06
N LYS A 332 -12.75 18.19 9.94
CA LYS A 332 -13.59 17.10 10.47
C LYS A 332 -13.56 17.13 11.99
N ARG A 333 -14.66 16.70 12.61
CA ARG A 333 -14.84 16.75 14.07
C ARG A 333 -14.14 15.56 14.72
N LEU A 334 -12.94 15.78 15.21
CA LEU A 334 -12.12 14.79 15.93
C LEU A 334 -12.53 14.69 17.42
N PRO A 335 -12.12 13.62 18.14
CA PRO A 335 -12.45 13.43 19.55
C PRO A 335 -12.02 14.60 20.46
N TRP A 336 -10.99 15.34 20.07
CA TRP A 336 -10.43 16.49 20.80
C TRP A 336 -10.85 17.86 20.22
N THR A 337 -11.77 17.95 19.27
CA THR A 337 -12.31 19.24 18.78
C THR A 337 -12.90 20.04 19.96
N PRO A 338 -12.52 21.31 20.18
CA PRO A 338 -12.03 22.30 19.21
C PRO A 338 -10.51 22.51 19.18
N PHE A 339 -9.73 21.60 19.77
CA PHE A 339 -8.27 21.67 19.70
C PHE A 339 -7.76 21.01 18.42
N SER A 340 -6.55 21.42 18.03
CA SER A 340 -5.80 20.83 16.93
C SER A 340 -4.61 20.06 17.48
N LEU A 341 -4.28 18.93 16.86
CA LEU A 341 -3.10 18.14 17.20
C LEU A 341 -1.81 18.92 16.89
N LEU A 342 -1.80 19.61 15.74
CA LEU A 342 -0.79 20.61 15.38
C LEU A 342 -1.48 21.98 15.36
N PRO A 343 -0.99 23.00 16.09
CA PRO A 343 -1.49 24.37 15.99
C PRO A 343 -1.51 24.85 14.53
N GLU A 344 -2.55 25.61 14.14
CA GLU A 344 -2.64 26.18 12.78
C GLU A 344 -1.41 27.04 12.43
N GLU A 345 -0.78 27.67 13.41
CA GLU A 345 0.47 28.42 13.25
C GLU A 345 1.68 27.56 12.89
N GLU A 346 1.66 26.24 13.15
CA GLU A 346 2.68 25.27 12.71
C GLU A 346 2.32 24.64 11.36
N MET A 347 1.02 24.51 11.04
CA MET A 347 0.54 24.06 9.74
C MET A 347 0.63 25.15 8.65
N HIS A 348 0.54 26.42 9.05
CA HIS A 348 0.71 27.63 8.23
C HIS A 348 2.02 28.36 8.52
N GLN A 349 2.96 27.74 9.24
CA GLN A 349 4.35 28.17 9.25
C GLN A 349 4.95 27.87 7.86
N GLU A 350 4.55 28.66 6.87
CA GLU A 350 5.56 29.28 6.02
C GLU A 350 6.52 29.97 6.99
N SER A 351 7.62 29.28 7.30
CA SER A 351 8.58 29.68 8.31
C SER A 351 9.00 31.13 8.08
N ASN A 352 8.73 32.00 9.06
CA ASN A 352 9.24 33.39 9.11
C ASN A 352 10.78 33.47 9.29
N GLN A 353 11.50 32.40 8.98
CA GLN A 353 12.89 32.45 8.56
C GLN A 353 12.90 32.26 7.04
N GLU A 354 12.85 33.36 6.29
CA GLU A 354 13.21 33.40 4.87
C GLU A 354 14.72 33.10 4.69
N MET A 355 15.19 31.95 5.14
CA MET A 355 16.04 31.19 4.23
C MET A 355 15.08 30.69 3.18
N ASP A 356 15.26 31.11 1.93
CA ASP A 356 14.34 30.90 0.82
C ASP A 356 14.00 29.41 0.68
N MET A 357 12.96 28.96 1.41
CA MET A 357 12.53 27.55 1.46
C MET A 357 12.04 27.11 0.09
N THR A 358 11.58 28.06 -0.74
CA THR A 358 11.29 27.83 -2.14
C THR A 358 12.57 27.52 -2.91
N ALA A 359 13.63 28.28 -2.71
CA ALA A 359 14.95 27.98 -3.28
C ALA A 359 15.50 26.64 -2.80
N LEU A 360 15.41 26.33 -1.50
CA LEU A 360 15.84 25.04 -0.95
C LEU A 360 15.01 23.87 -1.50
N ASN A 361 13.68 23.97 -1.50
CA ASN A 361 12.79 22.95 -2.06
C ASN A 361 13.04 22.77 -3.56
N THR A 362 13.30 23.87 -4.29
CA THR A 362 13.67 23.82 -5.72
C THR A 362 15.03 23.16 -5.91
N PHE A 363 16.01 23.48 -5.07
CA PHE A 363 17.34 22.89 -5.09
C PHE A 363 17.28 21.39 -4.80
N PHE A 364 16.54 20.97 -3.77
CA PHE A 364 16.32 19.57 -3.43
C PHE A 364 15.49 18.84 -4.48
N GLY A 365 14.50 19.50 -5.08
CA GLY A 365 13.73 18.97 -6.20
C GLY A 365 14.65 18.64 -7.37
N LYS A 366 15.49 19.59 -7.80
CA LYS A 366 16.46 19.37 -8.88
C LYS A 366 17.55 18.36 -8.53
N TYR A 367 18.05 18.36 -7.30
CA TYR A 367 19.02 17.35 -6.84
C TYR A 367 18.41 15.95 -6.85
N SER A 368 17.19 15.83 -6.32
CA SER A 368 16.45 14.57 -6.29
C SER A 368 16.13 14.10 -7.70
N GLU A 369 15.69 14.99 -8.59
CA GLU A 369 15.46 14.69 -10.01
C GLU A 369 16.74 14.22 -10.70
N ALA A 370 17.85 14.94 -10.53
CA ALA A 370 19.13 14.56 -11.13
C ALA A 370 19.59 13.18 -10.61
N TYR A 371 19.53 12.96 -9.29
CA TYR A 371 19.86 11.69 -8.67
C TYR A 371 18.96 10.54 -9.14
N ASN A 372 17.64 10.76 -9.11
CA ASN A 372 16.62 9.78 -9.49
C ASN A 372 16.74 9.36 -10.95
N ASN A 373 17.27 10.23 -11.82
CA ASN A 373 17.52 9.97 -13.23
C ASN A 373 18.99 9.59 -13.54
N GLY A 374 19.83 9.39 -12.52
CA GLY A 374 21.26 9.08 -12.71
C GLY A 374 22.08 10.18 -13.40
N LYS A 375 21.60 11.44 -13.41
CA LYS A 375 22.26 12.59 -14.04
C LYS A 375 23.23 13.28 -13.06
N PRO A 376 24.35 13.82 -13.55
CA PRO A 376 25.24 14.62 -12.72
C PRO A 376 24.53 15.90 -12.26
N PHE A 377 24.70 16.26 -10.98
CA PHE A 377 24.16 17.49 -10.40
C PHE A 377 25.29 18.49 -10.12
N ASP A 378 25.26 19.65 -10.77
CA ASP A 378 26.21 20.74 -10.51
C ASP A 378 25.76 21.56 -9.31
N LEU A 379 26.16 21.08 -8.13
CA LEU A 379 25.82 21.66 -6.83
C LEU A 379 26.11 23.16 -6.78
N ILE A 380 27.31 23.58 -7.19
CA ILE A 380 27.78 24.96 -7.03
C ILE A 380 27.00 25.89 -7.97
N SER A 381 26.77 25.46 -9.21
CA SER A 381 26.02 26.23 -10.19
C SER A 381 24.55 26.38 -9.80
N GLU A 382 23.90 25.31 -9.35
CA GLU A 382 22.49 25.35 -8.95
C GLU A 382 22.28 26.11 -7.63
N ALA A 383 23.18 25.97 -6.66
CA ALA A 383 23.13 26.76 -5.41
C ALA A 383 23.25 28.27 -5.71
N ARG A 384 24.19 28.68 -6.57
CA ARG A 384 24.35 30.09 -6.99
C ARG A 384 23.13 30.65 -7.71
N LYS A 385 22.50 29.87 -8.58
CA LYS A 385 21.27 30.30 -9.29
C LYS A 385 20.10 30.55 -8.35
N LEU A 386 20.06 29.81 -7.24
CA LEU A 386 18.98 29.84 -6.26
C LEU A 386 19.34 30.69 -5.03
N GLY A 387 20.49 31.37 -5.02
CA GLY A 387 20.90 32.23 -3.91
C GLY A 387 21.24 31.48 -2.61
N ILE A 388 21.52 30.17 -2.71
CA ILE A 388 21.87 29.32 -1.56
C ILE A 388 23.38 29.42 -1.33
N ASP A 389 23.78 29.55 -0.07
CA ASP A 389 25.19 29.52 0.33
C ASP A 389 25.85 28.19 -0.07
N GLU A 390 27.03 28.25 -0.69
CA GLU A 390 27.69 27.08 -1.26
C GLU A 390 28.11 26.05 -0.20
N ASP A 391 28.49 26.51 0.99
CA ASP A 391 28.93 25.62 2.06
C ASP A 391 27.73 24.99 2.77
N LEU A 392 26.63 25.73 2.92
CA LEU A 392 25.34 25.19 3.33
C LEU A 392 24.81 24.14 2.33
N ALA A 393 24.86 24.42 1.02
CA ALA A 393 24.42 23.48 -0.02
C ALA A 393 25.24 22.18 -0.03
N LYS A 394 26.56 22.27 0.22
CA LYS A 394 27.44 21.10 0.37
C LYS A 394 27.09 20.30 1.62
N ASP A 395 26.94 20.95 2.77
CA ASP A 395 26.63 20.27 4.03
C ASP A 395 25.28 19.54 3.95
N LEU A 396 24.26 20.19 3.36
CA LEU A 396 22.94 19.58 3.16
C LEU A 396 22.99 18.35 2.25
N ILE A 397 23.69 18.42 1.11
CA ILE A 397 23.85 17.27 0.21
C ILE A 397 24.69 16.17 0.87
N GLU A 398 25.74 16.52 1.61
CA GLU A 398 26.59 15.56 2.33
C GLU A 398 25.79 14.83 3.41
N GLN A 399 24.91 15.52 4.16
CA GLN A 399 24.01 14.89 5.12
C GLN A 399 23.00 13.95 4.45
N MET A 400 22.44 14.35 3.30
CA MET A 400 21.55 13.47 2.52
C MET A 400 22.29 12.25 1.98
N GLN A 401 23.51 12.43 1.47
CA GLN A 401 24.36 11.34 0.98
C GLN A 401 24.74 10.41 2.12
N LYS A 402 25.18 10.90 3.27
CA LYS A 402 25.47 10.06 4.46
C LYS A 402 24.27 9.25 4.91
N LYS A 403 23.07 9.85 4.93
CA LYS A 403 21.84 9.14 5.28
C LYS A 403 21.51 8.04 4.26
N ARG A 404 21.85 8.23 2.99
CA ARG A 404 21.69 7.23 1.91
C ARG A 404 22.77 6.16 1.97
N GLU A 405 24.05 6.53 2.03
CA GLU A 405 25.21 5.63 2.14
C GLU A 405 25.15 4.74 3.39
N SER A 406 24.56 5.24 4.49
CA SER A 406 24.34 4.43 5.70
C SER A 406 23.40 3.24 5.46
N ARG A 407 22.62 3.26 4.39
CA ARG A 407 21.73 2.17 3.98
C ARG A 407 22.34 1.30 2.89
N ASP A 408 23.40 1.72 2.21
CA ASP A 408 24.00 0.96 1.11
C ASP A 408 24.77 -0.27 1.62
N TYR A 409 24.66 -1.38 0.89
CA TYR A 409 25.46 -2.57 1.17
C TYR A 409 26.95 -2.31 0.90
N GLN A 410 27.76 -2.36 1.96
CA GLN A 410 29.21 -2.24 1.85
C GLN A 410 29.81 -3.56 1.40
N VAL A 411 30.15 -3.65 0.12
CA VAL A 411 30.72 -4.87 -0.48
C VAL A 411 32.04 -5.24 0.22
N PRO A 412 32.12 -6.42 0.87
CA PRO A 412 33.36 -6.87 1.49
C PRO A 412 34.49 -7.00 0.47
N GLU A 413 35.73 -6.74 0.86
CA GLU A 413 36.90 -6.80 -0.04
C GLU A 413 37.01 -8.16 -0.77
N ALA A 414 36.65 -9.24 -0.09
CA ALA A 414 36.63 -10.59 -0.66
C ALA A 414 35.62 -10.75 -1.82
N GLU A 415 34.58 -9.93 -1.87
CA GLU A 415 33.48 -9.99 -2.84
C GLU A 415 33.65 -9.01 -4.00
N VAL A 416 34.54 -8.02 -3.89
CA VAL A 416 34.80 -7.02 -4.95
C VAL A 416 35.13 -7.67 -6.29
N LYS A 417 35.84 -8.81 -6.28
CA LYS A 417 36.17 -9.58 -7.50
C LYS A 417 34.95 -10.15 -8.24
N TYR A 418 33.78 -10.17 -7.62
CA TYR A 418 32.53 -10.66 -8.21
C TYR A 418 31.63 -9.53 -8.72
N ARG A 419 32.04 -8.25 -8.62
CA ARG A 419 31.31 -7.15 -9.24
C ARG A 419 31.16 -7.37 -10.74
N LEU A 420 29.99 -7.04 -11.27
CA LEU A 420 29.61 -7.27 -12.65
C LEU A 420 29.54 -5.96 -13.42
N GLU A 421 30.21 -5.90 -14.56
CA GLU A 421 30.21 -4.75 -15.44
C GLU A 421 29.34 -5.00 -16.70
N GLY A 422 28.92 -3.92 -17.36
CA GLY A 422 28.32 -3.99 -18.69
C GLY A 422 26.81 -4.25 -18.74
N TRP A 423 26.12 -4.28 -17.59
CA TRP A 423 24.66 -4.30 -17.54
C TRP A 423 24.11 -2.90 -17.22
N PRO A 424 22.90 -2.55 -17.70
CA PRO A 424 22.29 -1.26 -17.42
C PRO A 424 21.75 -1.25 -15.99
N VAL A 425 22.48 -0.61 -15.08
CA VAL A 425 22.02 -0.39 -13.70
C VAL A 425 20.86 0.62 -13.72
N PRO A 426 19.65 0.25 -13.26
CA PRO A 426 18.51 1.15 -13.28
C PRO A 426 18.74 2.33 -12.32
N PRO A 427 18.39 3.56 -12.74
CA PRO A 427 18.45 4.71 -11.87
C PRO A 427 17.40 4.59 -10.75
N PRO A 428 17.58 5.28 -9.61
CA PRO A 428 16.74 5.08 -8.42
C PRO A 428 15.23 5.18 -8.65
N ALA A 429 14.75 6.10 -9.49
CA ALA A 429 13.31 6.23 -9.77
C ALA A 429 12.71 5.04 -10.53
N GLU A 430 13.54 4.27 -11.24
CA GLU A 430 13.11 3.10 -12.01
C GLU A 430 13.28 1.79 -11.21
N ARG A 431 13.68 1.86 -9.93
CA ARG A 431 13.89 0.65 -9.12
C ARG A 431 12.60 0.07 -8.56
N ASP A 432 11.59 0.90 -8.32
CA ASP A 432 10.33 0.44 -7.73
C ASP A 432 9.56 -0.52 -8.66
N VAL A 433 9.63 -0.29 -9.99
CA VAL A 433 8.99 -1.16 -11.00
C VAL A 433 9.58 -2.57 -11.07
N PHE A 434 10.76 -2.80 -10.47
CA PHE A 434 11.29 -4.16 -10.32
C PHE A 434 10.48 -4.98 -9.31
N GLY A 435 9.72 -4.34 -8.41
CA GLY A 435 8.79 -5.02 -7.51
C GLY A 435 7.49 -5.48 -8.17
N ASP A 436 7.18 -4.99 -9.37
CA ASP A 436 5.94 -5.33 -10.08
C ASP A 436 6.02 -6.73 -10.69
N GLY A 437 4.85 -7.37 -10.77
CA GLY A 437 4.68 -8.69 -11.34
C GLY A 437 5.21 -8.72 -12.76
N ILE A 438 5.84 -9.83 -13.15
CA ILE A 438 6.59 -9.91 -14.40
C ILE A 438 5.72 -9.60 -15.63
N LEU A 439 4.44 -10.00 -15.60
CA LEU A 439 3.46 -9.77 -16.68
C LEU A 439 2.91 -8.34 -16.71
N SER A 440 2.91 -7.65 -15.57
CA SER A 440 2.44 -6.26 -15.45
C SER A 440 3.59 -5.24 -15.50
N SER A 441 4.84 -5.71 -15.46
CA SER A 441 6.01 -4.87 -15.39
C SER A 441 6.34 -4.24 -16.74
N GLU A 442 6.70 -2.95 -16.72
CA GLU A 442 7.19 -2.24 -17.90
C GLU A 442 8.65 -2.58 -18.25
N LEU A 443 9.27 -3.54 -17.56
CA LEU A 443 10.66 -3.94 -17.79
C LEU A 443 10.84 -4.89 -18.98
N PHE A 444 9.81 -5.65 -19.36
CA PHE A 444 9.96 -6.75 -20.32
C PHE A 444 8.84 -6.80 -21.37
N LEU A 445 9.21 -7.15 -22.60
CA LEU A 445 8.30 -7.68 -23.61
C LEU A 445 8.25 -9.21 -23.45
N ILE A 446 7.05 -9.74 -23.22
CA ILE A 446 6.83 -11.15 -22.92
C ILE A 446 5.92 -11.78 -23.98
N LEU A 447 6.29 -12.98 -24.44
CA LEU A 447 5.45 -13.84 -25.25
C LEU A 447 4.82 -14.93 -24.35
N ASP A 448 3.70 -14.58 -23.74
CA ASP A 448 2.89 -15.46 -22.91
C ASP A 448 1.84 -16.16 -23.78
N SER A 449 2.03 -17.45 -24.07
CA SER A 449 1.10 -18.24 -24.88
C SER A 449 1.15 -19.72 -24.52
N ASP A 450 0.07 -20.45 -24.81
CA ASP A 450 -0.01 -21.89 -24.61
C ASP A 450 1.15 -22.65 -25.29
N GLU A 451 1.63 -22.17 -26.45
CA GLU A 451 2.78 -22.77 -27.13
C GLU A 451 4.10 -22.57 -26.36
N THR A 452 4.27 -21.43 -25.69
CA THR A 452 5.42 -21.18 -24.81
C THR A 452 5.40 -22.14 -23.62
N ASP A 453 4.24 -22.32 -23.00
CA ASP A 453 4.03 -23.21 -21.86
C ASP A 453 4.28 -24.68 -22.23
N ASP A 454 3.73 -25.13 -23.37
CA ASP A 454 3.98 -26.47 -23.91
C ASP A 454 5.47 -26.70 -24.20
N ALA A 455 6.14 -25.73 -24.81
CA ALA A 455 7.57 -25.81 -25.08
C ALA A 455 8.40 -25.93 -23.79
N PHE A 456 8.07 -25.16 -22.76
CA PHE A 456 8.71 -25.26 -21.45
C PHE A 456 8.44 -26.61 -20.78
N ASN A 457 7.20 -27.11 -20.83
CA ASN A 457 6.84 -28.42 -20.29
C ASN A 457 7.64 -29.55 -20.94
N VAL A 458 7.79 -29.52 -22.26
CA VAL A 458 8.65 -30.47 -22.98
C VAL A 458 10.11 -30.35 -22.52
N LEU A 459 10.66 -29.13 -22.39
CA LEU A 459 12.04 -28.89 -22.00
C LEU A 459 12.33 -29.25 -20.53
N SER A 460 11.34 -29.16 -19.65
CA SER A 460 11.43 -29.53 -18.24
C SER A 460 11.14 -31.02 -17.99
N GLY A 461 10.79 -31.78 -19.03
CA GLY A 461 10.41 -33.19 -18.90
C GLY A 461 9.07 -33.39 -18.20
N ASN A 462 8.14 -32.45 -18.36
CA ASN A 462 6.82 -32.38 -17.72
C ASN A 462 6.88 -32.36 -16.19
N GLN A 463 8.01 -31.93 -15.60
CA GLN A 463 8.16 -31.90 -14.15
C GLN A 463 7.17 -30.94 -13.48
N TRP A 464 6.84 -29.83 -14.16
CA TRP A 464 6.01 -28.72 -13.63
C TRP A 464 4.71 -28.56 -14.42
N LYS A 465 4.29 -29.62 -15.12
CA LYS A 465 3.23 -29.51 -16.11
C LYS A 465 1.91 -29.02 -15.49
N GLU A 466 1.54 -29.55 -14.34
CA GLU A 466 0.29 -29.20 -13.66
C GLU A 466 0.32 -27.75 -13.19
N GLU A 467 1.44 -27.29 -12.62
CA GLU A 467 1.60 -25.90 -12.18
C GLU A 467 1.58 -24.92 -13.35
N ILE A 468 2.25 -25.26 -14.47
CA ILE A 468 2.24 -24.42 -15.68
C ILE A 468 0.85 -24.37 -16.31
N GLU A 469 0.17 -25.50 -16.48
CA GLU A 469 -1.20 -25.52 -17.03
C GLU A 469 -2.18 -24.71 -16.16
N GLU A 470 -1.93 -24.64 -14.85
CA GLU A 470 -2.77 -23.89 -13.94
C GLU A 470 -2.52 -22.38 -13.97
N MET A 471 -1.25 -21.96 -13.96
CA MET A 471 -0.89 -20.57 -13.64
C MET A 471 -0.11 -19.84 -14.75
N GLY A 472 0.44 -20.59 -15.72
CA GLY A 472 1.32 -20.09 -16.77
C GLY A 472 2.79 -20.00 -16.34
N LEU A 473 3.72 -20.07 -17.30
CA LEU A 473 5.17 -20.10 -17.05
C LEU A 473 5.68 -18.94 -16.20
N PHE A 474 5.33 -17.72 -16.58
CA PHE A 474 5.91 -16.54 -15.92
C PHE A 474 5.37 -16.35 -14.51
N PHE A 475 4.09 -16.63 -14.31
CA PHE A 475 3.49 -16.61 -12.99
C PHE A 475 4.08 -17.71 -12.09
N PHE A 476 4.31 -18.92 -12.63
CA PHE A 476 5.00 -19.99 -11.91
C PHE A 476 6.41 -19.60 -11.46
N LEU A 477 7.19 -18.94 -12.34
CA LEU A 477 8.53 -18.49 -11.98
C LEU A 477 8.50 -17.43 -10.87
N GLN A 478 7.55 -16.49 -10.95
CA GLN A 478 7.34 -15.46 -9.94
C GLN A 478 6.93 -16.07 -8.60
N ASP A 479 5.96 -16.96 -8.60
CA ASP A 479 5.45 -17.66 -7.42
C ASP A 479 6.57 -18.45 -6.74
N ALA A 480 7.36 -19.21 -7.50
CA ALA A 480 8.45 -20.01 -6.95
C ALA A 480 9.61 -19.19 -6.34
N PHE A 481 9.81 -17.95 -6.79
CA PHE A 481 10.71 -16.99 -6.15
C PHE A 481 10.07 -16.33 -4.93
N SER A 482 8.78 -16.03 -4.98
CA SER A 482 8.02 -15.46 -3.86
C SER A 482 7.89 -16.46 -2.69
N GLU A 483 7.76 -17.76 -2.96
CA GLU A 483 7.85 -18.80 -1.93
C GLU A 483 9.22 -18.82 -1.21
N GLU A 484 10.30 -18.43 -1.90
CA GLU A 484 11.64 -18.43 -1.31
C GLU A 484 11.92 -17.11 -0.58
N PHE A 485 11.57 -15.99 -1.16
CA PHE A 485 12.00 -14.67 -0.70
C PHE A 485 10.83 -13.77 -0.27
N TYR A 486 9.64 -14.33 -0.10
CA TYR A 486 8.42 -13.59 0.23
C TYR A 486 8.20 -12.41 -0.75
N ASP A 487 7.92 -11.22 -0.22
CA ASP A 487 7.64 -10.02 -1.00
C ASP A 487 8.81 -9.59 -1.90
N ASP A 488 10.05 -9.98 -1.56
CA ASP A 488 11.26 -9.62 -2.32
C ASP A 488 11.47 -10.50 -3.56
N GLY A 489 10.76 -11.64 -3.64
CA GLY A 489 10.96 -12.65 -4.69
C GLY A 489 10.78 -12.09 -6.09
N VAL A 490 9.79 -11.21 -6.28
CA VAL A 490 9.52 -10.55 -7.56
C VAL A 490 10.68 -9.63 -7.96
N THR A 491 11.15 -8.79 -7.04
CA THR A 491 12.32 -7.92 -7.26
C THR A 491 13.56 -8.72 -7.62
N ILE A 492 13.85 -9.78 -6.88
CA ILE A 492 15.01 -10.65 -7.11
C ILE A 492 14.92 -11.32 -8.49
N LEU A 493 13.75 -11.86 -8.88
CA LEU A 493 13.52 -12.49 -10.17
C LEU A 493 13.68 -11.49 -11.32
N ASN A 494 13.03 -10.33 -11.23
CA ASN A 494 13.08 -9.30 -12.26
C ASN A 494 14.51 -8.78 -12.45
N THR A 495 15.26 -8.53 -11.39
CA THR A 495 16.66 -8.09 -11.50
C THR A 495 17.56 -9.19 -12.06
N PHE A 496 17.34 -10.45 -11.67
CA PHE A 496 18.05 -11.58 -12.27
C PHE A 496 17.83 -11.66 -13.79
N LEU A 497 16.57 -11.59 -14.24
CA LEU A 497 16.22 -11.59 -15.66
C LEU A 497 16.78 -10.37 -16.39
N TRP A 498 16.69 -9.19 -15.79
CA TRP A 498 17.23 -7.94 -16.34
C TRP A 498 18.72 -8.05 -16.62
N ILE A 499 19.51 -8.47 -15.63
CA ILE A 499 20.96 -8.65 -15.79
C ILE A 499 21.26 -9.73 -16.83
N LEU A 500 20.60 -10.88 -16.73
CA LEU A 500 20.87 -12.03 -17.59
C LEU A 500 20.54 -11.76 -19.06
N LEU A 501 19.45 -11.04 -19.35
CA LEU A 501 19.00 -10.75 -20.71
C LEU A 501 19.84 -9.65 -21.37
N HIS A 502 20.23 -8.60 -20.64
CA HIS A 502 21.17 -7.59 -21.13
C HIS A 502 22.57 -8.16 -21.39
N LEU A 503 22.97 -9.14 -20.59
CA LEU A 503 24.23 -9.87 -20.76
C LEU A 503 24.04 -11.21 -21.47
N SER A 504 22.99 -11.36 -22.28
CA SER A 504 22.57 -12.68 -22.81
C SER A 504 23.60 -13.38 -23.71
N GLU A 505 24.53 -12.64 -24.31
CA GLU A 505 25.64 -13.20 -25.09
C GLU A 505 26.86 -13.57 -24.23
N GLN A 506 26.84 -13.21 -22.95
CA GLN A 506 27.91 -13.45 -21.99
C GLN A 506 27.60 -14.60 -21.05
N LYS A 507 28.65 -15.24 -20.54
CA LYS A 507 28.55 -16.22 -19.45
C LYS A 507 28.77 -15.49 -18.15
N VAL A 508 27.72 -15.39 -17.34
CA VAL A 508 27.71 -14.59 -16.12
C VAL A 508 27.73 -15.50 -14.90
N LEU A 509 28.56 -15.16 -13.90
CA LEU A 509 28.63 -15.91 -12.65
C LEU A 509 27.36 -15.65 -11.81
N VAL A 510 26.72 -16.69 -11.30
CA VAL A 510 25.50 -16.54 -10.49
C VAL A 510 25.76 -15.73 -9.22
N ARG A 511 26.91 -15.92 -8.56
CA ARG A 511 27.31 -15.09 -7.41
C ARG A 511 27.48 -13.62 -7.76
N SER A 512 27.94 -13.30 -8.98
CA SER A 512 28.03 -11.91 -9.44
C SER A 512 26.65 -11.28 -9.59
N ILE A 513 25.69 -12.01 -10.16
CA ILE A 513 24.31 -11.53 -10.25
C ILE A 513 23.71 -11.33 -8.85
N ALA A 514 23.90 -12.30 -7.95
CA ALA A 514 23.46 -12.19 -6.56
C ALA A 514 24.03 -10.94 -5.87
N LEU A 515 25.34 -10.68 -6.03
CA LEU A 515 25.99 -9.50 -5.47
C LEU A 515 25.38 -8.19 -6.00
N GLU A 516 25.15 -8.09 -7.31
CA GLU A 516 24.55 -6.89 -7.88
C GLU A 516 23.10 -6.68 -7.42
N ILE A 517 22.29 -7.74 -7.29
CA ILE A 517 20.93 -7.65 -6.71
C ILE A 517 21.01 -7.08 -5.28
N PHE A 518 21.90 -7.66 -4.48
CA PHE A 518 22.10 -7.27 -3.07
C PHE A 518 22.60 -5.83 -2.92
N CYS A 519 23.45 -5.36 -3.85
CA CYS A 519 23.90 -3.97 -3.89
C CYS A 519 22.82 -3.01 -4.39
N LEU A 520 21.99 -3.44 -5.35
CA LEU A 520 20.98 -2.58 -5.97
C LEU A 520 19.80 -2.31 -5.03
N PHE A 521 19.46 -3.29 -4.19
CA PHE A 521 18.34 -3.25 -3.25
C PHE A 521 18.82 -3.47 -1.80
N PRO A 522 19.30 -2.41 -1.14
CA PRO A 522 19.93 -2.57 0.18
C PRO A 522 18.98 -2.99 1.30
N PHE A 523 17.65 -2.88 1.11
CA PHE A 523 16.66 -3.40 2.07
C PHE A 523 16.80 -4.92 2.26
N LEU A 524 17.40 -5.64 1.31
CA LEU A 524 17.67 -7.07 1.45
C LEU A 524 18.63 -7.37 2.63
N ASN A 525 19.47 -6.39 3.02
CA ASN A 525 20.37 -6.51 4.17
C ASN A 525 19.61 -6.63 5.50
N ASP A 526 18.38 -6.11 5.57
CA ASP A 526 17.57 -6.13 6.79
C ASP A 526 17.00 -7.55 7.05
N PHE A 527 16.91 -8.37 6.01
CA PHE A 527 16.25 -9.69 6.05
C PHE A 527 17.20 -10.86 5.81
N TYR A 528 18.33 -10.64 5.15
CA TYR A 528 19.24 -11.71 4.73
C TYR A 528 20.70 -11.40 5.04
N GLU A 529 21.42 -12.42 5.51
CA GLU A 529 22.88 -12.44 5.44
C GLU A 529 23.31 -12.77 4.01
N PHE A 530 24.37 -12.11 3.50
CA PHE A 530 24.73 -12.21 2.08
C PHE A 530 25.03 -13.64 1.61
N GLU A 531 25.73 -14.45 2.41
CA GLU A 531 26.03 -15.84 2.02
C GLU A 531 24.79 -16.72 2.00
N ASP A 532 23.86 -16.51 2.95
CA ASP A 532 22.59 -17.22 3.00
C ASP A 532 21.72 -16.84 1.79
N PHE A 533 21.69 -15.55 1.44
CA PHE A 533 21.05 -15.06 0.22
C PHE A 533 21.63 -15.73 -1.04
N VAL A 534 22.97 -15.76 -1.18
CA VAL A 534 23.63 -16.38 -2.32
C VAL A 534 23.29 -17.87 -2.43
N GLU A 535 23.29 -18.61 -1.33
CA GLU A 535 22.95 -20.04 -1.33
C GLU A 535 21.52 -20.25 -1.84
N ARG A 536 20.54 -19.55 -1.25
CA ARG A 536 19.11 -19.67 -1.61
C ARG A 536 18.85 -19.27 -3.05
N PHE A 537 19.38 -18.11 -3.45
CA PHE A 537 19.23 -17.58 -4.81
C PHE A 537 19.84 -18.54 -5.82
N SER A 538 21.04 -19.02 -5.55
CA SER A 538 21.74 -19.91 -6.46
C SER A 538 21.07 -21.27 -6.57
N GLU A 539 20.56 -21.85 -5.48
CA GLU A 539 19.80 -23.10 -5.55
C GLU A 539 18.51 -22.94 -6.36
N LYS A 540 17.81 -21.81 -6.20
CA LYS A 540 16.59 -21.50 -6.95
C LYS A 540 16.85 -21.31 -8.44
N VAL A 541 17.86 -20.50 -8.82
CA VAL A 541 18.30 -20.33 -10.21
C VAL A 541 18.71 -21.68 -10.82
N TYR A 542 19.46 -22.51 -10.09
CA TYR A 542 19.83 -23.82 -10.62
C TYR A 542 18.62 -24.72 -10.86
N LYS A 543 17.69 -24.80 -9.90
CA LYS A 543 16.50 -25.65 -9.96
C LYS A 543 15.56 -25.22 -11.09
N LEU A 544 15.29 -23.92 -11.20
CA LEU A 544 14.24 -23.39 -12.09
C LEU A 544 14.75 -22.97 -13.45
N PHE A 545 16.01 -22.56 -13.59
CA PHE A 545 16.53 -22.08 -14.87
C PHE A 545 17.51 -23.04 -15.52
N CYS A 546 18.42 -23.64 -14.74
CA CYS A 546 19.46 -24.50 -15.32
C CYS A 546 18.93 -25.91 -15.65
N ARG A 547 17.97 -26.43 -14.88
CA ARG A 547 17.39 -27.76 -15.12
C ARG A 547 16.27 -27.79 -16.17
N THR A 548 15.71 -26.64 -16.51
CA THR A 548 14.57 -26.47 -17.43
C THR A 548 14.98 -25.90 -18.79
N SER A 549 16.29 -25.83 -19.05
CA SER A 549 16.89 -25.24 -20.26
C SER A 549 16.65 -23.74 -20.47
N LEU A 550 16.06 -23.00 -19.52
CA LEU A 550 15.97 -21.54 -19.61
C LEU A 550 17.35 -20.88 -19.59
N CYS A 551 18.29 -21.47 -18.85
CA CYS A 551 19.71 -21.12 -18.85
C CYS A 551 20.57 -22.26 -19.38
N THR A 552 21.67 -21.89 -20.04
CA THR A 552 22.75 -22.81 -20.38
C THR A 552 23.86 -22.73 -19.33
N ILE A 553 24.45 -23.88 -19.01
CA ILE A 553 25.57 -24.02 -18.05
C ILE A 553 26.82 -24.51 -18.77
N THR A 554 27.99 -24.07 -18.32
CA THR A 554 29.28 -24.39 -18.98
C THR A 554 29.82 -25.76 -18.63
N HIS A 555 29.40 -26.31 -17.50
CA HIS A 555 29.86 -27.59 -16.97
C HIS A 555 28.84 -28.17 -16.00
N ARG A 556 29.06 -29.43 -15.60
CA ARG A 556 28.26 -30.07 -14.56
C ARG A 556 28.55 -29.42 -13.21
N VAL A 557 27.59 -28.66 -12.69
CA VAL A 557 27.72 -27.93 -11.42
C VAL A 557 27.61 -28.88 -10.23
N LYS A 558 28.60 -28.82 -9.32
CA LYS A 558 28.61 -29.59 -8.06
C LYS A 558 27.78 -28.92 -6.97
N ARG A 559 27.45 -29.65 -5.91
CA ARG A 559 26.69 -29.11 -4.77
C ARG A 559 27.36 -27.90 -4.12
N GLU A 560 28.68 -27.96 -3.88
CA GLU A 560 29.43 -26.84 -3.28
C GLU A 560 29.49 -25.61 -4.19
N GLU A 561 29.57 -25.80 -5.50
CA GLU A 561 29.51 -24.69 -6.47
C GLU A 561 28.14 -24.04 -6.47
N ARG A 562 27.06 -24.82 -6.31
CA ARG A 562 25.70 -24.30 -6.17
C ARG A 562 25.51 -23.50 -4.89
N LYS A 563 25.89 -24.05 -3.73
CA LYS A 563 25.78 -23.34 -2.45
C LYS A 563 26.46 -21.98 -2.45
N ARG A 564 27.55 -21.84 -3.21
CA ARG A 564 28.35 -20.61 -3.25
C ARG A 564 28.08 -19.73 -4.47
N GLY A 565 27.17 -20.11 -5.36
CA GLY A 565 26.93 -19.40 -6.63
C GLY A 565 28.12 -19.40 -7.59
N LEU A 566 29.05 -20.35 -7.46
CA LEU A 566 30.32 -20.39 -8.20
C LEU A 566 30.20 -21.18 -9.52
N TYR A 567 29.16 -20.88 -10.31
CA TYR A 567 29.01 -21.37 -11.67
C TYR A 567 28.43 -20.29 -12.56
N THR A 568 28.67 -20.43 -13.86
CA THR A 568 28.25 -19.46 -14.87
C THR A 568 26.99 -19.93 -15.58
N VAL A 569 26.06 -19.00 -15.78
CA VAL A 569 24.85 -19.17 -16.58
C VAL A 569 24.87 -18.24 -17.78
N GLN A 570 24.11 -18.59 -18.80
CA GLN A 570 23.84 -17.74 -19.97
C GLN A 570 22.40 -17.98 -20.43
N ALA A 571 21.69 -16.93 -20.83
CA ALA A 571 20.33 -17.04 -21.36
C ALA A 571 20.30 -18.01 -22.54
N SER A 572 19.39 -18.99 -22.49
CA SER A 572 19.19 -19.91 -23.61
C SER A 572 18.53 -19.21 -24.80
N SER A 573 18.57 -19.86 -25.96
CA SER A 573 17.79 -19.41 -27.12
C SER A 573 16.29 -19.39 -26.85
N PHE A 574 15.79 -20.32 -26.03
CA PHE A 574 14.37 -20.39 -25.67
C PHE A 574 13.96 -19.23 -24.76
N LEU A 575 14.72 -18.95 -23.70
CA LEU A 575 14.45 -17.81 -22.82
C LEU A 575 14.46 -16.49 -23.62
N LYS A 576 15.46 -16.29 -24.50
CA LYS A 576 15.53 -15.11 -25.37
C LYS A 576 14.37 -14.98 -26.36
N SER A 577 13.68 -16.07 -26.71
CA SER A 577 12.54 -16.00 -27.61
C SER A 577 11.22 -15.65 -26.92
N ILE A 578 11.14 -15.80 -25.60
CA ILE A 578 9.89 -15.63 -24.85
C ILE A 578 9.90 -14.39 -23.96
N ILE A 579 11.08 -13.83 -23.65
CA ILE A 579 11.21 -12.60 -22.88
C ILE A 579 12.40 -11.77 -23.36
N SER A 580 12.20 -10.46 -23.43
CA SER A 580 13.25 -9.49 -23.78
C SER A 580 13.08 -8.19 -23.01
N PRO A 581 14.15 -7.49 -22.62
CA PRO A 581 14.05 -6.24 -21.89
C PRO A 581 13.52 -5.11 -22.79
N ILE A 582 12.71 -4.23 -22.21
CA ILE A 582 12.32 -2.94 -22.80
C ILE A 582 13.48 -1.98 -22.53
N GLY A 583 13.98 -1.33 -23.58
CA GLY A 583 15.21 -0.53 -23.55
C GLY A 583 15.01 0.94 -23.24
#